data_AF-A0A2R6NZF2-F1
#
_entry.id   AF-A0A2R6NZF2-F1
#
_cell.length_a   1.000
_cell.length_b   1.000
_cell.length_c   1.000
_cell.angle_alpha   90.00
_cell.angle_beta   90.00
_cell.angle_gamma   90.00
#
_symmetry.space_group_name_H-M   'P 1'
#
loop_
_entity.id
_entity.type
_entity.pdbx_description
1 polymer ?
#
loop_
_entity_poly.entity_id
_entity_poly.type
_entity_poly.pdbx_seq_one_letter_code
_entity_poly.pdbx_strand_id
1 'polypeptide(L)'
;MDSKRPKVVFRERSFHKAGDSAILVEYGDLILDFELRARIHAFETELQRRDVPGIWTTSPCIRSTMVRYNPLAISQTDLLEALVSVENLLPASMQDMTFPGRKIIFPIVLDDRWNRDALERYSRSIRDEAVYLPSNIEYLARNNGLSGGAEEALTLLVNTEWLVFGVGFYLACPFLIPIDPRCRLVGQKMNPSRTYTPRGALGIAGLVAAIYPIESPGGYQLFGRTLSPWQTWGRGTNFNPEQPWLLFPFDQLKFKVITEDEYIEVEKQFDSGRYNFEIEPTTFDMAQYKTFISSMEGDIRQFKSRQAGGVINEEAREVELMRSWEGKRQAAKENIAEVIALKENITESTNAFTVKSSMSAVVWKIKCSPGDIINSSEDVLMILEAMKTEINVEAGEENVGRRVQEFGRDVKPGAVVHAGDTLVVLE
;
A
#
# COMPACT_ATOMS: atom_id res chain seq x y z
N MET A 1 -1.07 -31.03 28.17
CA MET A 1 -1.07 -30.04 27.08
C MET A 1 -2.16 -29.05 27.40
N ASP A 2 -1.78 -27.84 27.81
CA ASP A 2 -2.69 -26.80 28.25
C ASP A 2 -3.43 -26.21 27.03
N SER A 3 -4.74 -26.46 26.90
CA SER A 3 -5.52 -26.19 25.68
C SER A 3 -5.72 -24.70 25.35
N LYS A 4 -5.18 -23.81 26.18
CA LYS A 4 -5.28 -22.35 26.02
C LYS A 4 -4.09 -21.73 25.28
N ARG A 5 -2.96 -22.43 25.14
CA ARG A 5 -1.78 -21.89 24.45
C ARG A 5 -1.96 -22.00 22.93
N PRO A 6 -1.75 -20.91 22.16
CA PRO A 6 -1.80 -20.99 20.70
C PRO A 6 -0.64 -21.84 20.18
N LYS A 7 -0.86 -22.49 19.03
CA LYS A 7 0.23 -23.16 18.31
C LYS A 7 1.24 -22.11 17.83
N VAL A 8 2.52 -22.31 18.14
CA VAL A 8 3.62 -21.48 17.65
C VAL A 8 4.46 -22.32 16.70
N VAL A 9 4.69 -21.79 15.49
CA VAL A 9 5.52 -22.43 14.49
C VAL A 9 6.73 -21.55 14.26
N PHE A 10 7.90 -22.07 14.59
CA PHE A 10 9.17 -21.47 14.23
C PHE A 10 9.51 -21.95 12.82
N ARG A 11 9.26 -21.11 11.83
CA ARG A 11 9.60 -21.41 10.44
C ARG A 11 10.98 -20.85 10.13
N GLU A 12 11.82 -21.76 9.69
CA GLU A 12 12.98 -21.39 8.91
C GLU A 12 12.53 -20.95 7.52
N ARG A 13 12.94 -19.77 7.07
CA ARG A 13 12.92 -19.42 5.65
C ARG A 13 14.32 -19.54 5.09
N SER A 14 14.78 -20.77 4.93
CA SER A 14 15.98 -21.08 4.14
C SER A 14 15.55 -21.28 2.68
N PHE A 15 15.29 -20.18 1.98
CA PHE A 15 15.23 -20.22 0.51
C PHE A 15 16.68 -20.27 0.00
N HIS A 16 17.23 -21.48 -0.10
CA HIS A 16 18.64 -21.72 -0.46
C HIS A 16 19.63 -21.11 0.57
N LYS A 17 20.92 -21.47 0.45
CA LYS A 17 22.06 -20.99 1.26
C LYS A 17 22.35 -19.47 1.08
N ALA A 18 21.33 -18.62 1.13
CA ALA A 18 21.42 -17.18 0.98
C ALA A 18 20.29 -16.48 1.75
N GLY A 19 20.32 -16.61 3.08
CA GLY A 19 19.47 -15.86 4.01
C GLY A 19 19.80 -16.11 5.49
N ASP A 20 21.09 -16.17 5.84
CA ASP A 20 21.65 -16.78 7.08
C ASP A 20 21.35 -16.07 8.43
N SER A 21 20.33 -15.20 8.52
CA SER A 21 20.27 -14.25 9.62
C SER A 21 18.86 -13.97 10.16
N ALA A 22 17.89 -14.87 9.96
CA ALA A 22 16.55 -14.68 10.51
C ALA A 22 15.78 -15.97 10.84
N ILE A 23 14.89 -15.88 11.84
CA ILE A 23 13.87 -16.89 12.16
C ILE A 23 12.50 -16.21 12.12
N LEU A 24 11.54 -16.83 11.40
CA LEU A 24 10.15 -16.36 11.40
C LEU A 24 9.35 -17.12 12.47
N VAL A 25 8.80 -16.38 13.43
CA VAL A 25 7.92 -16.93 14.48
C VAL A 25 6.48 -16.65 14.11
N GLU A 26 5.68 -17.70 13.90
CA GLU A 26 4.27 -17.60 13.49
C GLU A 26 3.33 -18.12 14.57
N TYR A 27 2.30 -17.33 14.91
CA TYR A 27 1.35 -17.64 15.97
C TYR A 27 -0.03 -17.98 15.43
N GLY A 28 -0.60 -19.10 15.87
CA GLY A 28 -1.98 -19.49 15.59
C GLY A 28 -2.28 -19.75 14.11
N ASP A 29 -3.58 -19.83 13.81
CA ASP A 29 -4.12 -20.01 12.48
C ASP A 29 -4.10 -18.70 11.66
N LEU A 30 -4.49 -18.78 10.38
CA LEU A 30 -4.57 -17.63 9.47
C LEU A 30 -5.81 -16.77 9.74
N ILE A 31 -5.91 -16.25 10.97
CA ILE A 31 -6.99 -15.38 11.43
C ILE A 31 -6.43 -14.10 12.04
N LEU A 32 -7.23 -13.02 12.01
CA LEU A 32 -6.96 -11.84 12.82
C LEU A 32 -7.40 -12.11 14.26
N ASP A 33 -6.45 -12.06 15.18
CA ASP A 33 -6.69 -12.21 16.61
C ASP A 33 -5.78 -11.26 17.40
N PHE A 34 -6.41 -10.44 18.26
CA PHE A 34 -5.72 -9.47 19.11
C PHE A 34 -4.94 -10.16 20.23
N GLU A 35 -5.36 -11.35 20.67
CA GLU A 35 -4.62 -12.12 21.69
C GLU A 35 -3.29 -12.65 21.13
N LEU A 36 -3.26 -13.06 19.85
CA LEU A 36 -2.02 -13.41 19.16
C LEU A 36 -1.09 -12.20 19.04
N ARG A 37 -1.64 -11.02 18.72
CA ARG A 37 -0.85 -9.78 18.66
C ARG A 37 -0.28 -9.39 20.02
N ALA A 38 -1.09 -9.46 21.07
CA ALA A 38 -0.68 -9.27 22.46
C ALA A 38 0.48 -10.19 22.84
N ARG A 39 0.38 -11.48 22.45
CA ARG A 39 1.43 -12.48 22.71
C ARG A 39 2.73 -12.16 21.98
N ILE A 40 2.67 -11.76 20.72
CA ILE A 40 3.85 -11.33 19.95
C ILE A 40 4.52 -10.13 20.63
N HIS A 41 3.75 -9.17 21.13
CA HIS A 41 4.33 -8.02 21.83
C HIS A 41 5.02 -8.44 23.13
N ALA A 42 4.35 -9.27 23.94
CA ALA A 42 4.93 -9.80 25.17
C ALA A 42 6.22 -10.59 24.89
N PHE A 43 6.24 -11.38 23.82
CA PHE A 43 7.41 -12.09 23.34
C PHE A 43 8.57 -11.15 22.99
N GLU A 44 8.32 -10.13 22.17
CA GLU A 44 9.35 -9.15 21.76
C GLU A 44 9.88 -8.34 22.95
N THR A 45 8.99 -7.90 23.84
CA THR A 45 9.35 -7.18 25.06
C THR A 45 10.22 -8.04 25.97
N GLU A 46 9.91 -9.32 26.12
CA GLU A 46 10.72 -10.24 26.93
C GLU A 46 12.06 -10.56 26.28
N LEU A 47 12.13 -10.68 24.95
CA LEU A 47 13.40 -10.81 24.22
C LEU A 47 14.30 -9.59 24.45
N GLN A 48 13.75 -8.38 24.31
CA GLN A 48 14.46 -7.13 24.56
C GLN A 48 14.92 -7.03 26.03
N ARG A 49 14.05 -7.37 26.98
CA ARG A 49 14.37 -7.35 28.42
C ARG A 49 15.51 -8.30 28.79
N ARG A 50 15.63 -9.43 28.09
CA ARG A 50 16.70 -10.42 28.29
C ARG A 50 18.00 -10.09 27.59
N ASP A 51 17.99 -9.12 26.67
CA ASP A 51 19.14 -8.77 25.85
C ASP A 51 19.79 -10.01 25.20
N VAL A 52 18.94 -10.84 24.55
CA VAL A 52 19.40 -12.11 23.97
C VAL A 52 20.53 -11.85 22.96
N PRO A 53 21.75 -12.38 23.19
CA PRO A 53 22.91 -12.04 22.38
C PRO A 53 22.70 -12.33 20.90
N GLY A 54 23.18 -11.42 20.06
CA GLY A 54 23.17 -11.58 18.61
C GLY A 54 21.83 -11.25 17.95
N ILE A 55 20.73 -11.00 18.67
CA ILE A 55 19.51 -10.45 18.05
C ILE A 55 19.79 -9.00 17.63
N TRP A 56 19.55 -8.70 16.35
CA TRP A 56 19.66 -7.34 15.81
C TRP A 56 18.33 -6.61 15.96
N THR A 57 17.25 -7.19 15.44
CA THR A 57 15.93 -6.57 15.49
C THR A 57 14.85 -7.64 15.39
N THR A 58 13.72 -7.38 16.04
CA THR A 58 12.47 -8.03 15.69
C THR A 58 11.72 -7.18 14.66
N SER A 59 10.79 -7.77 13.94
CA SER A 59 9.95 -7.08 12.96
C SER A 59 8.54 -7.66 13.05
N PRO A 60 7.71 -7.15 13.96
CA PRO A 60 6.37 -7.67 14.17
C PRO A 60 5.49 -7.34 12.97
N CYS A 61 4.68 -8.31 12.62
CA CYS A 61 3.57 -8.19 11.69
C CYS A 61 2.30 -8.70 12.38
N ILE A 62 1.21 -8.90 11.63
CA ILE A 62 -0.13 -9.16 12.18
C ILE A 62 -0.16 -10.36 13.14
N ARG A 63 0.40 -11.51 12.72
CA ARG A 63 0.39 -12.77 13.49
C ARG A 63 1.76 -13.44 13.58
N SER A 64 2.81 -12.69 13.30
CA SER A 64 4.17 -13.19 13.29
C SER A 64 5.15 -12.11 13.64
N THR A 65 6.36 -12.51 14.03
CA THR A 65 7.51 -11.61 14.08
C THR A 65 8.70 -12.27 13.41
N MET A 66 9.44 -11.49 12.63
CA MET A 66 10.72 -11.91 12.08
C MET A 66 11.83 -11.50 13.06
N VAL A 67 12.56 -12.47 13.59
CA VAL A 67 13.73 -12.21 14.44
C VAL A 67 14.97 -12.24 13.57
N ARG A 68 15.63 -11.09 13.38
CA ARG A 68 16.91 -10.99 12.68
C ARG A 68 18.04 -11.06 13.68
N TYR A 69 19.09 -11.82 13.37
CA TYR A 69 20.22 -12.05 14.26
C TYR A 69 21.55 -12.06 13.52
N ASN A 70 22.66 -11.89 14.24
CA ASN A 70 24.01 -12.03 13.72
C ASN A 70 24.49 -13.48 13.89
N PRO A 71 24.62 -14.26 12.80
CA PRO A 71 25.05 -15.66 12.88
C PRO A 71 26.50 -15.84 13.37
N LEU A 72 27.31 -14.78 13.39
CA LEU A 72 28.65 -14.80 13.99
C LEU A 72 28.62 -14.64 15.52
N ALA A 73 27.52 -14.15 16.09
CA ALA A 73 27.38 -13.93 17.53
C ALA A 73 26.59 -15.04 18.23
N ILE A 74 25.61 -15.63 17.54
CA ILE A 74 24.77 -16.72 18.06
C ILE A 74 24.46 -17.71 16.94
N SER A 75 24.52 -19.00 17.23
CA SER A 75 24.10 -20.02 16.26
C SER A 75 22.58 -20.00 16.08
N GLN A 76 22.09 -20.46 14.94
CA GLN A 76 20.64 -20.58 14.71
C GLN A 76 19.96 -21.48 15.75
N THR A 77 20.62 -22.56 16.16
CA THR A 77 20.11 -23.52 17.16
C THR A 77 19.99 -22.86 18.52
N ASP A 78 21.04 -22.18 18.98
CA ASP A 78 21.03 -21.50 20.28
C ASP A 78 20.00 -20.37 20.31
N LEU A 79 19.87 -19.64 19.18
CA LEU A 79 18.82 -18.63 19.05
C LEU A 79 17.44 -19.29 19.16
N LEU A 80 17.17 -20.35 18.40
CA LEU A 80 15.89 -21.06 18.45
C LEU A 80 15.56 -21.53 19.87
N GLU A 81 16.53 -22.08 20.60
CA GLU A 81 16.37 -22.47 22.00
C GLU A 81 16.03 -21.28 22.90
N ALA A 82 16.70 -20.13 22.71
CA ALA A 82 16.39 -18.90 23.43
C ALA A 82 14.98 -18.39 23.12
N LEU A 83 14.57 -18.40 21.85
CA LEU A 83 13.21 -18.00 21.43
C LEU A 83 12.16 -18.92 22.06
N VAL A 84 12.35 -20.24 22.00
CA VAL A 84 11.44 -21.21 22.62
C VAL A 84 11.38 -21.03 24.15
N SER A 85 12.52 -20.75 24.78
CA SER A 85 12.60 -20.47 26.22
C SER A 85 11.76 -19.24 26.59
N VAL A 86 11.90 -18.14 25.85
CA VAL A 86 11.10 -16.92 26.05
C VAL A 86 9.62 -17.19 25.86
N GLU A 87 9.25 -17.86 24.77
CA GLU A 87 7.86 -18.20 24.47
C GLU A 87 7.21 -19.05 25.57
N ASN A 88 7.97 -19.97 26.16
CA ASN A 88 7.48 -20.85 27.22
C ASN A 88 7.21 -20.13 28.54
N LEU A 89 7.84 -18.99 28.77
CA LEU A 89 7.66 -18.18 29.99
C LEU A 89 6.41 -17.30 29.95
N LEU A 90 5.92 -17.00 28.74
CA LEU A 90 4.71 -16.21 28.58
C LEU A 90 3.50 -16.95 29.19
N PRO A 91 2.55 -16.22 29.79
CA PRO A 91 1.35 -16.83 30.35
C PRO A 91 0.57 -17.58 29.26
N ALA A 92 -0.24 -18.56 29.65
CA ALA A 92 -0.99 -19.37 28.68
C ALA A 92 -1.99 -18.53 27.85
N SER A 93 -2.53 -17.47 28.44
CA SER A 93 -3.45 -16.51 27.83
C SER A 93 -2.95 -15.08 28.07
N MET A 94 -3.27 -14.16 27.17
CA MET A 94 -2.95 -12.74 27.29
C MET A 94 -4.16 -11.90 27.75
N GLN A 95 -5.24 -12.54 28.19
CA GLN A 95 -6.52 -11.87 28.46
C GLN A 95 -6.44 -10.80 29.56
N ASP A 96 -5.58 -10.99 30.55
CA ASP A 96 -5.43 -10.06 31.67
C ASP A 96 -4.29 -9.04 31.43
N MET A 97 -3.72 -9.01 30.23
CA MET A 97 -2.64 -8.09 29.89
C MET A 97 -3.17 -6.72 29.47
N THR A 98 -2.39 -5.70 29.84
CA THR A 98 -2.59 -4.32 29.43
C THR A 98 -1.37 -3.85 28.64
N PHE A 99 -1.62 -3.01 27.65
CA PHE A 99 -0.59 -2.50 26.74
C PHE A 99 -0.63 -0.98 26.75
N PRO A 100 0.40 -0.30 27.27
CA PRO A 100 0.46 1.16 27.22
C PRO A 100 0.61 1.60 25.76
N GLY A 101 -0.09 2.67 25.41
CA GLY A 101 -0.03 3.28 24.09
C GLY A 101 -0.45 4.74 24.17
N ARG A 102 -0.74 5.33 23.01
CA ARG A 102 -1.25 6.69 22.92
C ARG A 102 -2.45 6.75 22.01
N LYS A 103 -3.42 7.57 22.37
CA LYS A 103 -4.51 7.96 21.49
C LYS A 103 -4.07 9.17 20.68
N ILE A 104 -4.15 9.08 19.35
CA ILE A 104 -3.66 10.10 18.43
C ILE A 104 -4.76 10.46 17.45
N ILE A 105 -5.07 11.75 17.35
CA ILE A 105 -6.06 12.25 16.39
C ILE A 105 -5.37 12.67 15.10
N PHE A 106 -5.74 12.02 14.01
CA PHE A 106 -5.26 12.30 12.66
C PHE A 106 -6.32 13.06 11.87
N PRO A 107 -5.97 14.14 11.14
CA PRO A 107 -6.86 14.72 10.15
C PRO A 107 -7.01 13.74 8.97
N ILE A 108 -8.20 13.64 8.38
CA ILE A 108 -8.41 12.82 7.19
C ILE A 108 -9.29 13.57 6.17
N VAL A 109 -8.94 13.46 4.90
CA VAL A 109 -9.84 13.76 3.79
C VAL A 109 -10.33 12.44 3.23
N LEU A 110 -11.64 12.31 3.03
CA LEU A 110 -12.26 11.11 2.45
C LEU A 110 -12.51 11.32 0.96
N ASP A 111 -12.32 10.26 0.17
CA ASP A 111 -12.48 10.30 -1.31
C ASP A 111 -11.79 11.49 -1.99
N ASP A 112 -10.55 11.77 -1.56
CA ASP A 112 -9.80 12.92 -2.03
C ASP A 112 -9.37 12.81 -3.50
N ARG A 113 -9.10 13.96 -4.12
CA ARG A 113 -8.65 14.04 -5.52
C ARG A 113 -7.35 13.28 -5.81
N TRP A 114 -6.43 13.12 -4.86
CA TRP A 114 -5.13 12.50 -5.11
C TRP A 114 -5.24 10.99 -5.18
N ASN A 115 -6.05 10.38 -4.33
CA ASN A 115 -6.39 8.97 -4.42
C ASN A 115 -7.17 8.65 -5.71
N ARG A 116 -8.09 9.54 -6.12
CA ARG A 116 -8.80 9.41 -7.41
C ARG A 116 -7.85 9.50 -8.61
N ASP A 117 -6.91 10.44 -8.59
CA ASP A 117 -5.85 10.54 -9.62
C ASP A 117 -4.99 9.27 -9.66
N ALA A 118 -4.59 8.72 -8.50
CA ALA A 118 -3.83 7.47 -8.46
C ALA A 118 -4.60 6.28 -9.07
N LEU A 119 -5.92 6.22 -8.84
CA LEU A 119 -6.78 5.18 -9.39
C LEU A 119 -7.02 5.39 -10.90
N GLU A 120 -7.16 6.62 -11.34
CA GLU A 120 -7.26 6.95 -12.76
C GLU A 120 -5.96 6.61 -13.52
N ARG A 121 -4.79 6.94 -12.96
CA ARG A 121 -3.49 6.54 -13.50
C ARG A 121 -3.41 5.02 -13.62
N TYR A 122 -3.82 4.28 -12.58
CA TYR A 122 -3.86 2.81 -12.61
C TYR A 122 -4.75 2.26 -13.73
N SER A 123 -5.98 2.77 -13.84
CA SER A 123 -6.95 2.31 -14.84
C SER A 123 -6.42 2.49 -16.26
N ARG A 124 -5.73 3.60 -16.51
CA ARG A 124 -5.19 3.93 -17.84
C ARG A 124 -3.94 3.12 -18.21
N SER A 125 -3.07 2.84 -17.25
CA SER A 125 -1.73 2.27 -17.50
C SER A 125 -1.64 0.76 -17.29
N ILE A 126 -2.43 0.21 -16.38
CA ILE A 126 -2.21 -1.13 -15.84
C ILE A 126 -3.41 -2.03 -16.10
N ARG A 127 -4.57 -1.65 -15.59
CA ARG A 127 -5.79 -2.47 -15.68
C ARG A 127 -7.02 -1.59 -15.55
N ASP A 128 -7.83 -1.55 -16.60
CA ASP A 128 -9.03 -0.72 -16.73
C ASP A 128 -10.31 -1.43 -16.24
N GLU A 129 -10.27 -2.76 -16.07
CA GLU A 129 -11.42 -3.56 -15.64
C GLU A 129 -11.10 -4.45 -14.42
N ALA A 130 -11.68 -4.11 -13.27
CA ALA A 130 -11.63 -4.91 -12.05
C ALA A 130 -12.78 -4.53 -11.09
N VAL A 131 -13.12 -5.39 -10.14
CA VAL A 131 -14.23 -5.12 -9.19
C VAL A 131 -14.01 -3.88 -8.32
N TYR A 132 -12.75 -3.51 -8.12
CA TYR A 132 -12.34 -2.33 -7.36
C TYR A 132 -12.30 -1.03 -8.17
N LEU A 133 -12.70 -1.06 -9.45
CA LEU A 133 -12.79 0.09 -10.34
C LEU A 133 -14.26 0.42 -10.68
N PRO A 134 -14.59 1.69 -10.94
CA PRO A 134 -13.71 2.88 -10.92
C PRO A 134 -13.53 3.48 -9.52
N SER A 135 -14.21 2.95 -8.49
CA SER A 135 -14.13 3.46 -7.11
C SER A 135 -13.83 2.33 -6.13
N ASN A 136 -12.71 2.47 -5.43
CA ASN A 136 -12.29 1.56 -4.36
C ASN A 136 -13.29 1.56 -3.19
N ILE A 137 -13.91 2.71 -2.89
CA ILE A 137 -14.84 2.87 -1.77
C ILE A 137 -16.16 2.17 -2.08
N GLU A 138 -16.68 2.34 -3.31
CA GLU A 138 -17.87 1.63 -3.77
C GLU A 138 -17.66 0.12 -3.79
N TYR A 139 -16.46 -0.32 -4.17
CA TYR A 139 -16.06 -1.73 -4.04
C TYR A 139 -16.06 -2.20 -2.59
N LEU A 140 -15.45 -1.44 -1.67
CA LEU A 140 -15.48 -1.79 -0.25
C LEU A 140 -16.93 -1.89 0.26
N ALA A 141 -17.84 -1.00 -0.16
CA ALA A 141 -19.24 -1.11 0.22
C ALA A 141 -19.88 -2.42 -0.27
N ARG A 142 -19.78 -2.72 -1.57
CA ARG A 142 -20.34 -3.95 -2.17
C ARG A 142 -19.73 -5.22 -1.59
N ASN A 143 -18.40 -5.28 -1.50
CA ASN A 143 -17.65 -6.43 -1.01
C ASN A 143 -17.97 -6.73 0.47
N ASN A 144 -18.50 -5.76 1.20
CA ASN A 144 -18.90 -5.90 2.60
C ASN A 144 -20.42 -5.97 2.81
N GLY A 145 -21.22 -6.02 1.75
CA GLY A 145 -22.67 -6.12 1.83
C GLY A 145 -23.32 -4.90 2.49
N LEU A 146 -22.74 -3.71 2.30
CA LEU A 146 -23.26 -2.43 2.83
C LEU A 146 -24.27 -1.84 1.85
N SER A 147 -25.51 -1.68 2.29
CA SER A 147 -26.61 -1.18 1.45
C SER A 147 -26.58 0.34 1.24
N GLY A 148 -25.95 1.09 2.15
CA GLY A 148 -25.76 2.53 2.05
C GLY A 148 -24.57 2.95 1.18
N GLY A 149 -23.96 2.02 0.44
CA GLY A 149 -22.92 2.32 -0.54
C GLY A 149 -21.65 2.93 0.08
N ALA A 150 -20.96 3.75 -0.70
CA ALA A 150 -19.71 4.39 -0.29
C ALA A 150 -19.85 5.24 0.99
N GLU A 151 -20.98 5.92 1.19
CA GLU A 151 -21.21 6.78 2.36
C GLU A 151 -21.24 5.96 3.66
N GLU A 152 -21.93 4.82 3.67
CA GLU A 152 -21.95 3.90 4.82
C GLU A 152 -20.54 3.35 5.09
N ALA A 153 -19.81 2.95 4.04
CA ALA A 153 -18.45 2.45 4.16
C ALA A 153 -17.52 3.49 4.80
N LEU A 154 -17.51 4.72 4.30
CA LEU A 154 -16.69 5.81 4.83
C LEU A 154 -17.06 6.16 6.27
N THR A 155 -18.35 6.21 6.59
CA THR A 155 -18.85 6.48 7.93
C THR A 155 -18.33 5.46 8.94
N LEU A 156 -18.36 4.17 8.60
CA LEU A 156 -17.80 3.11 9.46
C LEU A 156 -16.29 3.28 9.68
N LEU A 157 -15.54 3.65 8.64
CA LEU A 157 -14.09 3.78 8.68
C LEU A 157 -13.60 4.97 9.52
N VAL A 158 -14.37 6.06 9.62
CA VAL A 158 -13.98 7.24 10.42
C VAL A 158 -14.57 7.27 11.83
N ASN A 159 -15.72 6.62 12.05
CA ASN A 159 -16.37 6.59 13.38
C ASN A 159 -15.87 5.46 14.29
N THR A 160 -14.82 4.76 13.88
CA THR A 160 -14.17 3.71 14.68
C THR A 160 -12.81 4.16 15.18
N GLU A 161 -12.35 3.54 16.26
CA GLU A 161 -10.97 3.67 16.73
C GLU A 161 -10.13 2.55 16.13
N TRP A 162 -8.92 2.88 15.72
CA TRP A 162 -8.01 1.99 15.03
C TRP A 162 -6.84 1.65 15.93
N LEU A 163 -6.56 0.36 16.13
CA LEU A 163 -5.36 -0.07 16.85
C LEU A 163 -4.20 -0.19 15.86
N VAL A 164 -3.05 0.40 16.19
CA VAL A 164 -1.78 0.13 15.51
C VAL A 164 -1.33 -1.28 15.87
N PHE A 165 -1.55 -2.20 14.94
CA PHE A 165 -1.17 -3.60 15.09
C PHE A 165 0.33 -3.80 14.86
N GLY A 166 0.94 -3.05 13.96
CA GLY A 166 2.37 -3.20 13.66
C GLY A 166 2.92 -1.97 12.96
N VAL A 167 4.22 -1.79 13.06
CA VAL A 167 4.97 -0.69 12.44
C VAL A 167 6.29 -1.29 12.00
N GLY A 168 6.65 -1.20 10.71
CA GLY A 168 7.95 -1.73 10.29
C GLY A 168 8.10 -2.17 8.84
N PHE A 169 7.10 -2.01 7.98
CA PHE A 169 7.35 -2.07 6.53
C PHE A 169 8.21 -0.86 6.10
N TYR A 170 8.27 -0.50 4.81
CA TYR A 170 9.11 0.63 4.42
C TYR A 170 8.72 1.91 5.19
N LEU A 171 9.73 2.62 5.72
CA LEU A 171 9.60 3.88 6.47
C LEU A 171 8.53 3.85 7.57
N ALA A 172 8.56 2.80 8.40
CA ALA A 172 7.66 2.64 9.54
C ALA A 172 6.16 2.74 9.16
N CYS A 173 5.79 2.23 7.97
CA CYS A 173 4.39 2.13 7.57
C CYS A 173 3.58 1.35 8.63
N PRO A 174 2.51 1.95 9.18
CA PRO A 174 1.67 1.31 10.19
C PRO A 174 0.67 0.35 9.56
N PHE A 175 0.37 -0.72 10.28
CA PHE A 175 -0.76 -1.60 10.03
C PHE A 175 -1.83 -1.33 11.08
N LEU A 176 -3.02 -0.95 10.62
CA LEU A 176 -4.13 -0.51 11.45
C LEU A 176 -5.28 -1.51 11.35
N ILE A 177 -5.91 -1.79 12.49
CA ILE A 177 -7.11 -2.63 12.57
C ILE A 177 -8.19 -1.89 13.36
N PRO A 178 -9.43 -1.79 12.87
CA PRO A 178 -10.54 -1.27 13.67
C PRO A 178 -10.72 -2.11 14.95
N ILE A 179 -10.80 -1.43 16.09
CA ILE A 179 -11.07 -2.06 17.38
C ILE A 179 -12.45 -2.71 17.33
N ASP A 180 -13.46 -1.99 16.82
CA ASP A 180 -14.81 -2.55 16.59
C ASP A 180 -14.83 -3.49 15.36
N PRO A 181 -15.13 -4.80 15.53
CA PRO A 181 -15.18 -5.73 14.40
C PRO A 181 -16.26 -5.42 13.36
N ARG A 182 -17.29 -4.64 13.70
CA ARG A 182 -18.34 -4.20 12.79
C ARG A 182 -17.85 -3.13 11.80
N CYS A 183 -16.66 -2.58 12.03
CA CYS A 183 -16.00 -1.61 11.16
C CYS A 183 -14.87 -2.23 10.30
N ARG A 184 -14.63 -3.55 10.43
CA ARG A 184 -13.57 -4.26 9.70
C ARG A 184 -14.01 -4.59 8.28
N LEU A 185 -14.02 -3.58 7.42
CA LEU A 185 -14.25 -3.78 6.01
C LEU A 185 -13.13 -4.62 5.40
N VAL A 186 -13.49 -5.56 4.52
CA VAL A 186 -12.53 -6.39 3.78
C VAL A 186 -12.49 -5.99 2.32
N GLY A 187 -11.30 -6.02 1.72
CA GLY A 187 -11.11 -5.80 0.30
C GLY A 187 -9.87 -6.53 -0.22
N GLN A 188 -9.92 -7.06 -1.42
CA GLN A 188 -8.74 -7.71 -2.00
C GLN A 188 -7.62 -6.70 -2.28
N LYS A 189 -6.37 -7.16 -2.38
CA LYS A 189 -5.31 -6.32 -2.96
C LYS A 189 -5.59 -6.14 -4.46
N MET A 190 -5.29 -4.96 -4.98
CA MET A 190 -5.30 -4.72 -6.43
C MET A 190 -4.33 -5.66 -7.13
N ASN A 191 -4.78 -6.21 -8.27
CA ASN A 191 -4.07 -7.22 -9.03
C ASN A 191 -4.01 -6.85 -10.53
N PRO A 192 -2.84 -6.45 -11.05
CA PRO A 192 -1.59 -6.20 -10.30
C PRO A 192 -1.70 -4.92 -9.46
N SER A 193 -0.74 -4.70 -8.55
CA SER A 193 -0.72 -3.50 -7.68
C SER A 193 -0.39 -2.22 -8.47
N ARG A 194 -0.80 -1.06 -7.94
CA ARG A 194 -0.44 0.24 -8.50
C ARG A 194 1.06 0.49 -8.38
N THR A 195 1.60 1.21 -9.36
CA THR A 195 2.97 1.71 -9.37
C THR A 195 3.14 2.99 -8.56
N TYR A 196 2.06 3.75 -8.38
CA TYR A 196 2.00 5.01 -7.64
C TYR A 196 0.84 5.00 -6.63
N THR A 197 1.07 5.59 -5.47
CA THR A 197 0.10 5.83 -4.39
C THR A 197 0.58 7.07 -3.65
N PRO A 198 -0.25 8.09 -3.42
CA PRO A 198 0.21 9.35 -2.86
C PRO A 198 0.62 9.18 -1.39
N ARG A 199 1.57 10.02 -0.95
CA ARG A 199 1.94 10.12 0.47
C ARG A 199 0.70 10.42 1.33
N GLY A 200 0.61 9.73 2.46
CA GLY A 200 -0.49 9.88 3.41
C GLY A 200 -1.76 9.15 2.99
N ALA A 201 -1.79 8.50 1.82
CA ALA A 201 -2.94 7.70 1.41
C ALA A 201 -3.26 6.65 2.48
N LEU A 202 -4.54 6.44 2.70
CA LEU A 202 -5.09 5.45 3.61
C LEU A 202 -5.85 4.43 2.77
N GLY A 203 -5.47 3.16 2.90
CA GLY A 203 -6.14 2.09 2.18
C GLY A 203 -6.31 0.83 2.99
N ILE A 204 -7.13 -0.09 2.49
CA ILE A 204 -7.45 -1.39 3.10
C ILE A 204 -7.07 -2.54 2.17
N ALA A 205 -6.47 -3.59 2.71
CA ALA A 205 -6.28 -4.87 2.03
C ALA A 205 -6.43 -6.05 3.00
N GLY A 206 -7.20 -7.05 2.58
CA GLY A 206 -7.85 -7.95 3.52
C GLY A 206 -8.59 -7.10 4.55
N LEU A 207 -8.28 -7.31 5.81
CA LEU A 207 -8.82 -6.60 6.97
C LEU A 207 -7.87 -5.52 7.53
N VAL A 208 -6.72 -5.33 6.91
CA VAL A 208 -5.65 -4.45 7.40
C VAL A 208 -5.70 -3.13 6.64
N ALA A 209 -5.71 -2.02 7.38
CA ALA A 209 -5.46 -0.71 6.80
C ALA A 209 -4.00 -0.29 6.95
N ALA A 210 -3.54 0.61 6.08
CA ALA A 210 -2.20 1.18 6.15
C ALA A 210 -2.20 2.65 5.73
N ILE A 211 -1.37 3.46 6.39
CA ILE A 211 -1.03 4.83 5.95
C ILE A 211 0.26 4.74 5.15
N TYR A 212 0.24 5.14 3.88
CA TYR A 212 1.41 5.18 3.01
C TYR A 212 2.34 6.32 3.45
N PRO A 213 3.53 6.06 4.05
CA PRO A 213 4.33 7.12 4.66
C PRO A 213 4.98 8.07 3.65
N ILE A 214 5.21 7.58 2.44
CA ILE A 214 5.71 8.33 1.28
C ILE A 214 4.93 7.91 0.04
N GLU A 215 5.17 8.60 -1.06
CA GLU A 215 4.76 8.12 -2.37
C GLU A 215 5.41 6.77 -2.68
N SER A 216 4.60 5.77 -3.05
CA SER A 216 5.11 4.43 -3.33
C SER A 216 4.15 3.58 -4.19
N PRO A 217 4.61 2.45 -4.73
CA PRO A 217 3.71 1.40 -5.20
C PRO A 217 2.78 0.90 -4.08
N GLY A 218 1.58 0.44 -4.43
CA GLY A 218 0.57 0.04 -3.45
C GLY A 218 -0.59 -0.76 -4.04
N GLY A 219 -1.08 -1.74 -3.29
CA GLY A 219 -2.21 -2.58 -3.70
C GLY A 219 -3.45 -2.44 -2.82
N TYR A 220 -3.45 -1.55 -1.83
CA TYR A 220 -4.57 -1.40 -0.90
C TYR A 220 -5.67 -0.54 -1.52
N GLN A 221 -6.93 -0.86 -1.22
CA GLN A 221 -8.11 -0.12 -1.66
C GLN A 221 -8.15 1.23 -0.95
N LEU A 222 -7.95 2.32 -1.69
CA LEU A 222 -7.81 3.68 -1.15
C LEU A 222 -9.18 4.24 -0.76
N PHE A 223 -9.28 4.89 0.39
CA PHE A 223 -10.54 5.50 0.85
C PHE A 223 -10.39 6.92 1.41
N GLY A 224 -9.15 7.35 1.68
CA GLY A 224 -8.88 8.70 2.15
C GLY A 224 -7.40 8.98 2.27
N ARG A 225 -7.05 10.18 2.70
CA ARG A 225 -5.68 10.65 2.85
C ARG A 225 -5.52 11.41 4.16
N THR A 226 -4.43 11.15 4.86
CA THR A 226 -4.08 11.73 6.16
C THR A 226 -2.65 12.26 6.16
N LEU A 227 -2.17 12.83 7.27
CA LEU A 227 -0.77 13.20 7.42
C LEU A 227 0.10 11.95 7.52
N SER A 228 1.32 12.03 6.99
CA SER A 228 2.25 10.91 7.07
C SER A 228 2.66 10.66 8.53
N PRO A 229 2.70 9.40 8.99
CA PRO A 229 3.31 9.04 10.27
C PRO A 229 4.84 9.06 10.21
N TRP A 230 5.43 9.52 9.11
CA TRP A 230 6.88 9.61 8.88
C TRP A 230 7.31 11.03 8.53
N GLN A 231 8.39 11.48 9.16
CA GLN A 231 9.06 12.75 8.89
C GLN A 231 10.53 12.51 8.56
N THR A 232 10.89 12.63 7.28
CA THR A 232 12.23 12.28 6.72
C THR A 232 13.43 12.90 7.46
N TRP A 233 13.25 14.08 8.03
CA TRP A 233 14.29 14.84 8.72
C TRP A 233 14.07 14.92 10.23
N GLY A 234 13.09 14.20 10.78
CA GLY A 234 12.71 14.27 12.18
C GLY A 234 12.26 15.65 12.66
N ARG A 235 11.64 16.48 11.81
CA ARG A 235 11.19 17.84 12.19
C ARG A 235 9.88 17.83 12.98
N GLY A 236 9.71 18.82 13.83
CA GLY A 236 8.50 19.03 14.62
C GLY A 236 8.64 18.53 16.06
N THR A 237 7.57 18.68 16.84
CA THR A 237 7.59 18.38 18.28
C THR A 237 7.43 16.89 18.59
N ASN A 238 6.85 16.12 17.67
CA ASN A 238 6.58 14.69 17.84
C ASN A 238 7.58 13.77 17.14
N PHE A 239 8.64 14.35 16.53
CA PHE A 239 9.66 13.62 15.78
C PHE A 239 11.06 14.09 16.20
N ASN A 240 12.07 13.30 15.90
CA ASN A 240 13.47 13.71 15.96
C ASN A 240 14.30 12.90 14.94
N PRO A 241 15.56 13.28 14.62
CA PRO A 241 16.34 12.59 13.59
C PRO A 241 16.60 11.10 13.83
N GLU A 242 16.60 10.65 15.10
CA GLU A 242 16.76 9.24 15.48
C GLU A 242 15.41 8.49 15.49
N GLN A 243 14.31 9.23 15.54
CA GLN A 243 12.94 8.72 15.52
C GLN A 243 12.08 9.51 14.50
N PRO A 244 12.32 9.33 13.19
CA PRO A 244 11.52 9.93 12.12
C PRO A 244 10.13 9.32 11.96
N TRP A 245 9.71 8.38 12.82
CA TRP A 245 8.38 7.78 12.82
C TRP A 245 7.57 8.19 14.06
N LEU A 246 6.26 8.35 13.86
CA LEU A 246 5.34 8.78 14.91
C LEU A 246 4.78 7.60 15.70
N LEU A 247 4.37 6.53 15.02
CA LEU A 247 3.48 5.50 15.59
C LEU A 247 4.25 4.31 16.17
N PHE A 248 3.68 3.72 17.21
CA PHE A 248 4.12 2.48 17.85
C PHE A 248 2.96 1.47 17.94
N PRO A 249 3.26 0.17 18.06
CA PRO A 249 2.22 -0.80 18.37
C PRO A 249 1.40 -0.43 19.62
N PHE A 250 0.10 -0.71 19.59
CA PHE A 250 -0.90 -0.35 20.60
C PHE A 250 -1.23 1.15 20.73
N ASP A 251 -0.64 2.03 19.92
CA ASP A 251 -1.26 3.32 19.69
C ASP A 251 -2.67 3.13 19.10
N GLN A 252 -3.55 4.07 19.41
CA GLN A 252 -4.93 4.11 18.95
C GLN A 252 -5.14 5.37 18.12
N LEU A 253 -5.59 5.21 16.89
CA LEU A 253 -5.87 6.33 15.98
C LEU A 253 -7.36 6.60 15.96
N LYS A 254 -7.70 7.89 16.00
CA LYS A 254 -9.02 8.40 15.65
C LYS A 254 -8.88 9.40 14.52
N PHE A 255 -9.79 9.35 13.56
CA PHE A 255 -9.77 10.29 12.45
C PHE A 255 -10.74 11.45 12.66
N LYS A 256 -10.28 12.66 12.34
CA LYS A 256 -11.10 13.86 12.26
C LYS A 256 -11.22 14.26 10.80
N VAL A 257 -12.43 14.19 10.26
CA VAL A 257 -12.68 14.55 8.86
C VAL A 257 -12.46 16.04 8.67
N ILE A 258 -11.69 16.39 7.64
CA ILE A 258 -11.42 17.75 7.19
C ILE A 258 -11.57 17.85 5.67
N THR A 259 -11.66 19.06 5.17
CA THR A 259 -11.73 19.37 3.73
C THR A 259 -10.35 19.26 3.06
N GLU A 260 -10.32 19.17 1.72
CA GLU A 260 -9.07 19.20 0.96
C GLU A 260 -8.26 20.48 1.19
N ASP A 261 -8.91 21.64 1.31
CA ASP A 261 -8.24 22.93 1.53
C ASP A 261 -7.60 23.00 2.92
N GLU A 262 -8.32 22.55 3.96
CA GLU A 262 -7.76 22.40 5.30
C GLU A 262 -6.58 21.42 5.29
N TYR A 263 -6.68 20.32 4.53
CA TYR A 263 -5.60 19.33 4.43
C TYR A 263 -4.32 19.93 3.86
N ILE A 264 -4.43 20.71 2.78
CA ILE A 264 -3.28 21.40 2.17
C ILE A 264 -2.59 22.31 3.18
N GLU A 265 -3.36 22.99 4.03
CA GLU A 265 -2.78 23.85 5.07
C GLU A 265 -2.10 23.03 6.16
N VAL A 266 -2.75 22.01 6.73
CA VAL A 266 -2.12 21.19 7.78
C VAL A 266 -0.92 20.41 7.25
N GLU A 267 -0.91 20.01 5.98
CA GLU A 267 0.25 19.36 5.33
C GLU A 267 1.45 20.31 5.26
N LYS A 268 1.25 21.59 4.89
CA LYS A 268 2.32 22.60 4.94
C LYS A 268 2.86 22.82 6.35
N GLN A 269 1.97 22.84 7.34
CA GLN A 269 2.39 22.95 8.75
C GLN A 269 3.18 21.71 9.17
N PHE A 270 2.77 20.52 8.75
CA PHE A 270 3.47 19.26 9.02
C PHE A 270 4.86 19.24 8.39
N ASP A 271 4.98 19.56 7.10
CA ASP A 271 6.26 19.50 6.37
C ASP A 271 7.27 20.55 6.88
N SER A 272 6.77 21.67 7.42
CA SER A 272 7.59 22.70 8.06
C SER A 272 7.87 22.44 9.55
N GLY A 273 7.36 21.35 10.13
CA GLY A 273 7.57 20.98 11.53
C GLY A 273 6.77 21.82 12.54
N ARG A 274 5.68 22.47 12.11
CA ARG A 274 4.82 23.31 12.95
C ARG A 274 3.51 22.63 13.36
N TYR A 275 3.13 21.53 12.70
CA TYR A 275 1.96 20.75 13.09
C TYR A 275 2.22 19.97 14.38
N ASN A 276 1.30 20.07 15.34
CA ASN A 276 1.33 19.31 16.58
C ASN A 276 0.15 18.33 16.59
N PHE A 277 0.44 17.04 16.76
CA PHE A 277 -0.61 16.04 16.90
C PHE A 277 -1.26 16.15 18.28
N GLU A 278 -2.58 15.96 18.33
CA GLU A 278 -3.30 15.74 19.59
C GLU A 278 -3.00 14.30 20.04
N ILE A 279 -2.21 14.17 21.11
CA ILE A 279 -1.70 12.90 21.65
C ILE A 279 -2.04 12.81 23.13
N GLU A 280 -2.74 11.75 23.53
CA GLU A 280 -3.09 11.46 24.92
C GLU A 280 -2.60 10.06 25.31
N PRO A 281 -2.00 9.86 26.50
CA PRO A 281 -1.69 8.52 26.99
C PRO A 281 -2.95 7.66 27.09
N THR A 282 -2.88 6.41 26.67
CA THR A 282 -3.97 5.42 26.81
C THR A 282 -3.41 4.04 27.12
N THR A 283 -4.28 3.13 27.50
CA THR A 283 -3.93 1.73 27.74
C THR A 283 -4.93 0.86 27.01
N PHE A 284 -4.45 -0.06 26.17
CA PHE A 284 -5.27 -1.11 25.59
C PHE A 284 -5.36 -2.29 26.57
N ASP A 285 -6.56 -2.55 27.08
CA ASP A 285 -6.84 -3.61 28.04
C ASP A 285 -7.53 -4.79 27.34
N MET A 286 -6.88 -5.95 27.35
CA MET A 286 -7.38 -7.15 26.68
C MET A 286 -8.68 -7.70 27.30
N ALA A 287 -8.87 -7.55 28.61
CA ALA A 287 -10.05 -8.02 29.31
C ALA A 287 -11.26 -7.13 28.99
N GLN A 288 -11.04 -5.81 28.94
CA GLN A 288 -12.05 -4.85 28.49
C GLN A 288 -12.43 -5.10 27.03
N TYR A 289 -11.43 -5.29 26.15
CA TYR A 289 -11.67 -5.60 24.75
C TYR A 289 -12.48 -6.88 24.58
N LYS A 290 -12.13 -7.96 25.29
CA LYS A 290 -12.88 -9.23 25.22
C LYS A 290 -14.32 -9.06 25.69
N THR A 291 -14.54 -8.33 26.78
CA THR A 291 -15.88 -8.02 27.30
C THR A 291 -16.69 -7.24 26.27
N PHE A 292 -16.08 -6.23 25.64
CA PHE A 292 -16.68 -5.45 24.55
C PHE A 292 -17.08 -6.35 23.38
N ILE A 293 -16.20 -7.23 22.89
CA ILE A 293 -16.51 -8.17 21.81
C ILE A 293 -17.66 -9.12 22.18
N SER A 294 -17.62 -9.71 23.37
CA SER A 294 -18.68 -10.62 23.83
C SER A 294 -20.04 -9.92 23.94
N SER A 295 -20.06 -8.64 24.32
CA SER A 295 -21.30 -7.86 24.41
C SER A 295 -21.98 -7.61 23.06
N MET A 296 -21.24 -7.77 21.95
CA MET A 296 -21.69 -7.45 20.58
C MET A 296 -21.68 -8.68 19.66
N GLU A 297 -21.60 -9.89 20.19
CA GLU A 297 -21.41 -11.10 19.39
C GLU A 297 -22.49 -11.28 18.31
N GLY A 298 -23.75 -10.97 18.64
CA GLY A 298 -24.88 -11.01 17.71
C GLY A 298 -24.71 -10.08 16.51
N ASP A 299 -24.40 -8.81 16.78
CA ASP A 299 -24.16 -7.78 15.76
C ASP A 299 -22.96 -8.14 14.87
N ILE A 300 -21.87 -8.61 15.49
CA ILE A 300 -20.66 -9.04 14.78
C ILE A 300 -20.99 -10.20 13.84
N ARG A 301 -21.77 -11.17 14.31
CA ARG A 301 -22.19 -12.33 13.50
C ARG A 301 -23.07 -11.89 12.33
N GLN A 302 -23.99 -10.97 12.55
CA GLN A 302 -24.85 -10.43 11.48
C GLN A 302 -24.01 -9.66 10.44
N PHE A 303 -23.09 -8.79 10.89
CA PHE A 303 -22.18 -8.05 10.01
C PHE A 303 -21.33 -9.00 9.15
N LYS A 304 -20.69 -10.00 9.76
CA LYS A 304 -19.88 -11.00 9.05
C LYS A 304 -20.70 -11.82 8.05
N SER A 305 -21.95 -12.14 8.36
CA SER A 305 -22.83 -12.86 7.44
C SER A 305 -23.14 -12.03 6.18
N ARG A 306 -23.45 -10.74 6.34
CA ARG A 306 -23.64 -9.81 5.20
C ARG A 306 -22.35 -9.64 4.38
N GLN A 307 -21.23 -9.44 5.08
CA GLN A 307 -19.91 -9.33 4.45
C GLN A 307 -19.57 -10.57 3.63
N ALA A 308 -19.82 -11.79 4.14
CA ALA A 308 -19.57 -13.02 3.40
C ALA A 308 -20.36 -13.10 2.08
N GLY A 309 -21.62 -12.66 2.08
CA GLY A 309 -22.42 -12.55 0.86
C GLY A 309 -21.83 -11.55 -0.16
N GLY A 310 -21.38 -10.39 0.33
CA GLY A 310 -20.69 -9.39 -0.51
C GLY A 310 -19.41 -9.92 -1.15
N VAL A 311 -18.57 -10.61 -0.37
CA VAL A 311 -17.33 -11.23 -0.86
C VAL A 311 -17.61 -12.26 -1.95
N ILE A 312 -18.56 -13.19 -1.74
CA ILE A 312 -18.93 -14.20 -2.75
C ILE A 312 -19.34 -13.55 -4.08
N ASN A 313 -20.15 -12.49 -4.00
CA ASN A 313 -20.63 -11.80 -5.20
C ASN A 313 -19.50 -11.07 -5.94
N GLU A 314 -18.65 -10.32 -5.24
CA GLU A 314 -17.55 -9.60 -5.88
C GLU A 314 -16.44 -10.56 -6.35
N GLU A 315 -16.18 -11.68 -5.68
CA GLU A 315 -15.24 -12.71 -6.18
C GLU A 315 -15.71 -13.30 -7.51
N ALA A 316 -17.00 -13.61 -7.65
CA ALA A 316 -17.58 -14.09 -8.91
C ALA A 316 -17.44 -13.05 -10.04
N ARG A 317 -17.70 -11.77 -9.75
CA ARG A 317 -17.53 -10.66 -10.69
C ARG A 317 -16.07 -10.47 -11.09
N GLU A 318 -15.13 -10.60 -10.15
CA GLU A 318 -13.70 -10.43 -10.43
C GLU A 318 -13.19 -11.52 -11.36
N VAL A 319 -13.66 -12.77 -11.23
CA VAL A 319 -13.31 -13.85 -12.17
C VAL A 319 -13.73 -13.50 -13.60
N GLU A 320 -14.93 -12.93 -13.78
CA GLU A 320 -15.42 -12.51 -15.10
C GLU A 320 -14.61 -11.32 -15.66
N LEU A 321 -14.41 -10.28 -14.85
CA LEU A 321 -13.64 -9.09 -15.25
C LEU A 321 -12.18 -9.41 -15.54
N MET A 322 -11.55 -10.30 -14.76
CA MET A 322 -10.19 -10.77 -15.02
C MET A 322 -10.11 -11.48 -16.36
N ARG A 323 -11.06 -12.39 -16.66
CA ARG A 323 -11.11 -13.08 -17.96
C ARG A 323 -11.29 -12.11 -19.13
N SER A 324 -12.18 -11.13 -19.00
CA SER A 324 -12.38 -10.08 -20.00
C SER A 324 -11.09 -9.31 -20.28
N TRP A 325 -10.46 -8.80 -19.22
CA TRP A 325 -9.24 -8.01 -19.30
C TRP A 325 -8.06 -8.80 -19.89
N GLU A 326 -7.86 -10.05 -19.46
CA GLU A 326 -6.82 -10.92 -20.02
C GLU A 326 -7.05 -11.22 -21.50
N GLY A 327 -8.31 -11.44 -21.91
CA GLY A 327 -8.68 -11.62 -23.30
C GLY A 327 -8.36 -10.40 -24.17
N LYS A 328 -8.72 -9.19 -23.71
CA LYS A 328 -8.36 -7.93 -24.39
C LYS A 328 -6.84 -7.78 -24.52
N ARG A 329 -6.10 -8.08 -23.45
CA ARG A 329 -4.64 -7.98 -23.44
C ARG A 329 -3.98 -8.97 -24.40
N GLN A 330 -4.52 -10.18 -24.51
CA GLN A 330 -4.03 -11.18 -25.46
C GLN A 330 -4.30 -10.77 -26.91
N ALA A 331 -5.52 -10.32 -27.22
CA ALA A 331 -5.87 -9.80 -28.54
C ALA A 331 -5.02 -8.59 -28.94
N ALA A 332 -4.74 -7.68 -28.00
CA ALA A 332 -3.85 -6.55 -28.23
C ALA A 332 -2.41 -6.99 -28.56
N LYS A 333 -1.89 -8.02 -27.87
CA LYS A 333 -0.57 -8.58 -28.18
C LYS A 333 -0.51 -9.24 -29.56
N GLU A 334 -1.56 -9.97 -29.93
CA GLU A 334 -1.66 -10.60 -31.26
C GLU A 334 -1.71 -9.55 -32.36
N ASN A 335 -2.53 -8.50 -32.21
CA ASN A 335 -2.56 -7.37 -33.14
C ASN A 335 -1.18 -6.68 -33.26
N ILE A 336 -0.47 -6.47 -32.14
CA ILE A 336 0.88 -5.88 -32.17
C ILE A 336 1.86 -6.80 -32.90
N ALA A 337 1.80 -8.12 -32.68
CA ALA A 337 2.66 -9.09 -33.36
C ALA A 337 2.39 -9.12 -34.87
N GLU A 338 1.12 -9.05 -35.30
CA GLU A 338 0.75 -8.92 -36.72
C GLU A 338 1.28 -7.63 -37.34
N VAL A 339 1.16 -6.49 -36.63
CA VAL A 339 1.70 -5.21 -37.09
C VAL A 339 3.23 -5.25 -37.19
N ILE A 340 3.93 -5.85 -36.23
CA ILE A 340 5.39 -6.01 -36.28
C ILE A 340 5.82 -6.89 -37.45
N ALA A 341 5.10 -7.99 -37.72
CA ALA A 341 5.38 -8.83 -38.88
C ALA A 341 5.18 -8.09 -40.22
N LEU A 342 4.26 -7.13 -40.28
CA LEU A 342 4.09 -6.24 -41.44
C LEU A 342 5.21 -5.17 -41.54
N LYS A 343 5.86 -4.79 -40.43
CA LYS A 343 6.95 -3.79 -40.39
C LYS A 343 8.26 -4.27 -41.03
N GLU A 344 8.57 -5.56 -41.01
CA GLU A 344 9.81 -6.10 -41.63
C GLU A 344 9.87 -5.91 -43.16
N ASN A 345 8.80 -5.43 -43.81
CA ASN A 345 8.69 -5.26 -45.26
C ASN A 345 8.70 -3.80 -45.76
N ILE A 346 9.02 -2.79 -44.94
CA ILE A 346 8.96 -1.38 -45.35
C ILE A 346 10.28 -0.65 -45.08
N THR A 347 10.84 -0.03 -46.12
CA THR A 347 12.05 0.81 -46.07
C THR A 347 11.70 2.25 -45.70
N GLU A 348 12.32 2.81 -44.66
CA GLU A 348 12.12 4.21 -44.21
C GLU A 348 12.74 5.23 -45.17
N SER A 349 12.04 6.34 -45.42
CA SER A 349 12.54 7.48 -46.20
C SER A 349 13.53 8.33 -45.41
N THR A 350 14.66 8.67 -46.01
CA THR A 350 15.90 9.09 -45.34
C THR A 350 16.06 10.58 -45.00
N ASN A 351 15.01 11.41 -45.03
CA ASN A 351 15.17 12.89 -44.94
C ASN A 351 14.31 13.66 -43.91
N ALA A 352 13.67 13.00 -42.94
CA ALA A 352 12.85 13.70 -41.93
C ALA A 352 13.56 13.81 -40.56
N PHE A 353 13.42 14.96 -39.88
CA PHE A 353 13.90 15.12 -38.51
C PHE A 353 12.94 14.40 -37.56
N THR A 354 13.47 13.54 -36.69
CA THR A 354 12.65 12.67 -35.85
C THR A 354 13.11 12.73 -34.39
N VAL A 355 12.14 12.85 -33.49
CA VAL A 355 12.35 12.59 -32.07
C VAL A 355 12.00 11.12 -31.83
N LYS A 356 12.93 10.36 -31.27
CA LYS A 356 12.81 8.90 -31.09
C LYS A 356 12.70 8.52 -29.63
N SER A 357 12.08 7.38 -29.34
CA SER A 357 12.06 6.84 -27.99
C SER A 357 13.45 6.33 -27.59
N SER A 358 13.92 6.70 -26.41
CA SER A 358 15.19 6.20 -25.86
C SER A 358 15.08 4.81 -25.23
N MET A 359 13.85 4.34 -24.97
CA MET A 359 13.60 3.06 -24.30
C MET A 359 12.25 2.44 -24.67
N SER A 360 12.05 1.20 -24.26
CA SER A 360 10.73 0.57 -24.33
C SER A 360 9.81 1.13 -23.25
N ALA A 361 8.66 1.67 -23.64
CA ALA A 361 7.74 2.38 -22.76
C ALA A 361 6.30 2.32 -23.28
N VAL A 362 5.35 2.81 -22.48
CA VAL A 362 3.98 3.09 -22.92
C VAL A 362 3.80 4.60 -23.08
N VAL A 363 3.19 5.06 -24.17
CA VAL A 363 2.87 6.49 -24.36
C VAL A 363 1.78 6.89 -23.37
N TRP A 364 2.08 7.79 -22.43
CA TRP A 364 1.12 8.23 -21.43
C TRP A 364 0.32 9.46 -21.89
N LYS A 365 1.01 10.55 -22.25
CA LYS A 365 0.39 11.82 -22.68
C LYS A 365 1.13 12.39 -23.86
N ILE A 366 0.38 12.89 -24.84
CA ILE A 366 0.93 13.72 -25.91
C ILE A 366 0.69 15.17 -25.51
N LYS A 367 1.73 15.99 -25.56
CA LYS A 367 1.76 17.37 -25.04
C LYS A 367 1.87 18.44 -26.14
N CYS A 368 2.09 18.01 -27.38
CA CYS A 368 2.10 18.87 -28.57
C CYS A 368 1.02 18.41 -29.57
N SER A 369 0.77 19.22 -30.59
CA SER A 369 -0.11 18.95 -31.72
C SER A 369 0.61 19.19 -33.04
N PRO A 370 0.23 18.48 -34.13
CA PRO A 370 0.66 18.85 -35.48
C PRO A 370 0.39 20.34 -35.76
N GLY A 371 1.43 21.04 -36.21
CA GLY A 371 1.43 22.48 -36.44
C GLY A 371 2.11 23.30 -35.35
N ASP A 372 2.37 22.76 -34.16
CA ASP A 372 3.06 23.48 -33.09
C ASP A 372 4.52 23.76 -33.44
N ILE A 373 5.04 24.92 -33.03
CA ILE A 373 6.45 25.29 -33.19
C ILE A 373 7.17 25.05 -31.86
N ILE A 374 8.32 24.38 -31.91
CA ILE A 374 9.17 24.14 -30.73
C ILE A 374 9.86 25.45 -30.37
N ASN A 375 9.59 25.96 -29.16
CA ASN A 375 10.11 27.24 -28.70
C ASN A 375 11.33 27.07 -27.79
N SER A 376 11.40 25.95 -27.07
CA SER A 376 12.49 25.60 -26.16
C SER A 376 12.93 24.16 -26.36
N SER A 377 14.21 23.88 -26.11
CA SER A 377 14.74 22.52 -26.08
C SER A 377 14.09 21.68 -24.98
N GLU A 378 13.64 22.31 -23.91
CA GLU A 378 12.95 21.69 -22.76
C GLU A 378 11.44 21.51 -22.98
N ASP A 379 10.90 21.91 -24.14
CA ASP A 379 9.48 21.70 -24.45
C ASP A 379 9.18 20.19 -24.42
N VAL A 380 8.30 19.77 -23.50
CA VAL A 380 7.89 18.37 -23.39
C VAL A 380 6.89 18.07 -24.49
N LEU A 381 7.30 17.26 -25.47
CA LEU A 381 6.47 16.88 -26.62
C LEU A 381 5.50 15.75 -26.25
N MET A 382 5.94 14.82 -25.41
CA MET A 382 5.13 13.74 -24.87
C MET A 382 5.72 13.22 -23.55
N ILE A 383 4.93 12.43 -22.84
CA ILE A 383 5.34 11.75 -21.62
C ILE A 383 5.13 10.25 -21.82
N LEU A 384 6.18 9.48 -21.57
CA LEU A 384 6.16 8.01 -21.57
C LEU A 384 6.07 7.48 -20.15
N GLU A 385 5.59 6.26 -19.98
CA GLU A 385 5.67 5.50 -18.74
C GLU A 385 6.54 4.26 -18.95
N ALA A 386 7.66 4.20 -18.23
CA ALA A 386 8.53 3.02 -18.20
C ALA A 386 9.08 2.83 -16.80
N MET A 387 9.27 1.57 -16.40
CA MET A 387 9.89 1.21 -15.11
C MET A 387 9.24 1.94 -13.92
N LYS A 388 7.91 2.10 -13.95
CA LYS A 388 7.10 2.78 -12.91
C LYS A 388 7.35 4.28 -12.76
N THR A 389 7.91 4.92 -13.78
CA THR A 389 8.26 6.35 -13.77
C THR A 389 7.69 7.03 -15.01
N GLU A 390 7.26 8.28 -14.85
CA GLU A 390 6.90 9.18 -15.95
C GLU A 390 8.18 9.79 -16.54
N ILE A 391 8.35 9.68 -17.85
CA ILE A 391 9.56 10.10 -18.56
C ILE A 391 9.16 11.12 -19.61
N ASN A 392 9.56 12.37 -19.40
CA ASN A 392 9.37 13.42 -20.39
C ASN A 392 10.24 13.14 -21.62
N VAL A 393 9.64 13.25 -22.79
CA VAL A 393 10.35 13.32 -24.07
C VAL A 393 10.41 14.79 -24.44
N GLU A 394 11.57 15.38 -24.17
CA GLU A 394 11.88 16.78 -24.47
C GLU A 394 12.26 16.94 -25.94
N ALA A 395 12.07 18.14 -26.46
CA ALA A 395 12.31 18.46 -27.87
C ALA A 395 13.79 18.37 -28.28
N GLY A 396 14.72 18.74 -27.40
CA GLY A 396 16.15 18.82 -27.73
C GLY A 396 16.54 20.12 -28.45
N GLU A 397 17.80 20.54 -28.30
CA GLU A 397 18.31 21.80 -28.86
C GLU A 397 18.26 21.83 -30.39
N GLU A 398 18.48 20.68 -31.04
CA GLU A 398 18.51 20.52 -32.49
C GLU A 398 17.15 20.74 -33.18
N ASN A 399 16.08 20.79 -32.39
CA ASN A 399 14.70 20.88 -32.86
C ASN A 399 14.03 22.22 -32.58
N VAL A 400 14.70 23.15 -31.89
CA VAL A 400 14.17 24.49 -31.63
C VAL A 400 13.91 25.25 -32.94
N GLY A 401 12.72 25.83 -33.06
CA GLY A 401 12.24 26.52 -34.24
C GLY A 401 11.61 25.63 -35.32
N ARG A 402 11.68 24.30 -35.18
CA ARG A 402 11.00 23.35 -36.08
C ARG A 402 9.52 23.25 -35.77
N ARG A 403 8.75 22.80 -36.75
CA ARG A 403 7.31 22.55 -36.60
C ARG A 403 7.04 21.06 -36.45
N VAL A 404 6.12 20.72 -35.54
CA VAL A 404 5.59 19.36 -35.42
C VAL A 404 4.76 19.06 -36.67
N GLN A 405 5.21 18.11 -37.47
CA GLN A 405 4.51 17.73 -38.70
C GLN A 405 3.45 16.67 -38.41
N GLU A 406 3.87 15.56 -37.83
CA GLU A 406 3.01 14.42 -37.47
C GLU A 406 3.64 13.58 -36.35
N PHE A 407 2.86 12.65 -35.79
CA PHE A 407 3.37 11.65 -34.86
C PHE A 407 3.86 10.42 -35.62
N GLY A 408 4.81 9.70 -35.00
CA GLY A 408 5.25 8.41 -35.52
C GLY A 408 4.08 7.43 -35.70
N ARG A 409 4.25 6.47 -36.60
CA ARG A 409 3.19 5.51 -36.93
C ARG A 409 2.79 4.70 -35.68
N ASP A 410 1.49 4.73 -35.37
CA ASP A 410 0.85 4.10 -34.19
C ASP A 410 1.12 4.76 -32.83
N VAL A 411 1.75 5.94 -32.79
CA VAL A 411 1.95 6.71 -31.57
C VAL A 411 0.64 7.37 -31.13
N LYS A 412 0.07 6.88 -30.03
CA LYS A 412 -1.13 7.41 -29.37
C LYS A 412 -1.11 7.05 -27.87
N PRO A 413 -1.85 7.75 -27.00
CA PRO A 413 -1.96 7.35 -25.59
C PRO A 413 -2.32 5.87 -25.44
N GLY A 414 -1.55 5.14 -24.63
CA GLY A 414 -1.65 3.69 -24.40
C GLY A 414 -0.84 2.82 -25.38
N ALA A 415 -0.22 3.37 -26.42
CA ALA A 415 0.62 2.61 -27.34
C ALA A 415 1.95 2.20 -26.69
N VAL A 416 2.43 0.98 -26.99
CA VAL A 416 3.77 0.53 -26.63
C VAL A 416 4.75 1.00 -27.69
N VAL A 417 5.84 1.64 -27.25
CA VAL A 417 6.96 2.07 -28.09
C VAL A 417 8.24 1.36 -27.63
N HIS A 418 9.16 1.13 -28.54
CA HIS A 418 10.46 0.53 -28.29
C HIS A 418 11.58 1.56 -28.43
N ALA A 419 12.76 1.24 -27.88
CA ALA A 419 13.94 2.06 -28.09
C ALA A 419 14.23 2.19 -29.60
N GLY A 420 14.34 3.43 -30.08
CA GLY A 420 14.56 3.78 -31.48
C GLY A 420 13.31 4.04 -32.31
N ASP A 421 12.11 3.75 -31.80
CA ASP A 421 10.86 4.07 -32.50
C ASP A 421 10.71 5.59 -32.67
N THR A 422 10.31 6.03 -33.86
CA THR A 422 9.98 7.44 -34.12
C THR A 422 8.72 7.83 -33.36
N LEU A 423 8.81 8.88 -32.55
CA LEU A 423 7.72 9.41 -31.74
C LEU A 423 7.06 10.62 -32.40
N VAL A 424 7.87 11.57 -32.86
CA VAL A 424 7.42 12.81 -33.49
C VAL A 424 8.27 13.06 -34.74
N VAL A 425 7.62 13.48 -35.83
CA VAL A 425 8.25 13.91 -37.07
C VAL A 425 8.18 15.43 -37.14
N LEU A 426 9.30 16.06 -37.46
CA LEU A 426 9.47 17.52 -37.48
C LEU A 426 9.90 18.01 -38.87
N GLU A 427 9.46 19.22 -39.23
CA GLU A 427 9.84 19.95 -40.44
C GLU A 427 10.59 21.26 -40.14
#